data_AF-A0A2D5XTD8-F1
#
_entry.id   AF-A0A2D5XTD8-F1
#
_cell.length_a   1.000
_cell.length_b   1.000
_cell.length_c   1.000
_cell.angle_alpha   90.00
_cell.angle_beta   90.00
_cell.angle_gamma   90.00
#
_symmetry.space_group_name_H-M   'P 1'
#
loop_
_entity.id
_entity.type
_entity.pdbx_description
1 polymer ?
#
loop_
_entity_poly.entity_id
_entity_poly.type
_entity_poly.pdbx_seq_one_letter_code
_entity_poly.pdbx_strand_id
1 'polypeptide(L)' 'AEPRASGVGVVASAAGGASPYPMLPWMGTLHGALGAEIADFLQGNESAEQTLADVEAAYTAAAKEKGFL' A
#
# COMPACT_ATOMS: atom_id res chain seq x y z
N ALA A 1 15.78 -23.93 -10.63
CA ALA A 1 14.70 -24.72 -10.02
C ALA A 1 13.42 -24.42 -10.78
N GLU A 2 12.65 -25.43 -11.17
CA GLU A 2 11.33 -25.19 -11.79
C GLU A 2 10.29 -24.81 -10.74
N PRO A 3 9.36 -23.87 -11.03
CA PRO A 3 8.27 -23.54 -10.13
C PRO A 3 7.31 -24.72 -10.00
N ARG A 4 6.74 -24.92 -8.81
CA ARG A 4 5.53 -25.77 -8.66
C ARG A 4 4.37 -25.12 -9.40
N ALA A 5 3.39 -25.91 -9.84
CA ALA A 5 2.22 -25.42 -10.59
C ALA A 5 1.53 -24.20 -9.93
N SER A 6 1.38 -24.19 -8.60
CA SER A 6 0.78 -23.07 -7.86
C SER A 6 1.64 -21.78 -7.86
N GLY A 7 2.94 -21.87 -8.18
CA GLY A 7 3.88 -20.75 -8.15
C GLY A 7 4.26 -20.21 -9.53
N VAL A 8 3.77 -20.80 -10.62
CA VAL A 8 4.13 -20.37 -12.00
C VAL A 8 3.77 -18.91 -12.23
N GLY A 9 2.58 -18.47 -11.79
CA GLY A 9 2.14 -17.07 -11.92
C GLY A 9 3.04 -16.09 -11.14
N VAL A 10 3.41 -16.44 -9.91
CA VAL A 10 4.29 -15.60 -9.07
C VAL A 10 5.66 -15.43 -9.73
N VAL A 11 6.25 -16.52 -10.23
CA VAL A 11 7.55 -16.47 -10.91
C VAL A 11 7.47 -15.70 -12.22
N ALA A 12 6.37 -15.85 -12.99
CA ALA A 12 6.16 -15.08 -14.21
C ALA A 12 6.03 -13.58 -13.92
N SER A 13 5.29 -13.17 -12.87
CA SER A 13 5.19 -11.76 -12.47
C SER A 13 6.53 -11.17 -12.06
N ALA A 14 7.33 -11.92 -11.29
CA ALA A 14 8.68 -11.49 -10.90
C ALA A 14 9.61 -11.37 -12.12
N ALA A 15 9.59 -12.36 -13.02
CA ALA A 15 10.37 -12.34 -14.26
C ALA A 15 9.92 -11.22 -15.23
N GLY A 16 8.64 -10.84 -15.19
CA GLY A 16 8.08 -9.72 -15.93
C GLY A 16 8.46 -8.33 -15.40
N GLY A 17 9.29 -8.25 -14.36
CA GLY A 17 9.80 -6.99 -13.83
C GLY A 17 8.89 -6.31 -12.80
N ALA A 18 7.97 -7.06 -12.17
CA ALA A 18 7.21 -6.53 -11.04
C ALA A 18 8.18 -6.00 -9.95
N SER A 19 7.92 -4.79 -9.46
CA SER A 19 8.72 -4.22 -8.39
C SER A 19 8.50 -5.01 -7.09
N PRO A 20 9.58 -5.33 -6.34
CA PRO A 20 9.42 -5.98 -5.04
C PRO A 20 8.68 -5.05 -4.08
N TYR A 21 7.90 -5.64 -3.19
CA TYR A 21 7.25 -4.86 -2.13
C TYR A 21 8.33 -4.18 -1.26
N PRO A 22 8.23 -2.86 -1.01
CA PRO A 22 9.25 -2.14 -0.27
C PRO A 22 9.27 -2.56 1.20
N MET A 23 10.44 -2.96 1.69
CA MET A 23 10.66 -3.31 3.10
C MET A 23 11.23 -2.11 3.88
N LEU A 24 10.47 -1.02 3.92
CA LEU A 24 10.89 0.25 4.52
C LEU A 24 10.19 0.50 5.87
N PRO A 25 10.86 1.13 6.86
CA PRO A 25 10.28 1.35 8.20
C PRO A 25 8.94 2.09 8.22
N TRP A 26 8.71 3.00 7.28
CA TRP A 26 7.49 3.81 7.17
C TRP A 26 6.30 3.11 6.49
N MET A 27 6.49 1.92 5.91
CA MET A 27 5.40 1.20 5.24
C MET A 27 4.28 0.78 6.20
N GLY A 28 4.58 0.53 7.47
CA GLY A 28 3.56 0.28 8.49
C GLY A 28 2.63 1.49 8.68
N THR A 29 3.19 2.70 8.65
CA THR A 29 2.42 3.95 8.73
C THR A 29 1.55 4.12 7.48
N LEU A 30 2.08 3.84 6.29
CA LEU A 30 1.32 3.91 5.04
C LEU A 30 0.13 2.94 5.05
N HIS A 31 0.33 1.70 5.49
CA HIS A 31 -0.76 0.73 5.60
C HIS A 31 -1.84 1.17 6.58
N GLY A 32 -1.44 1.76 7.71
CA GLY A 32 -2.38 2.30 8.70
C GLY A 32 -3.24 3.40 8.12
N ALA A 33 -2.63 4.39 7.45
CA ALA A 33 -3.34 5.49 6.79
C ALA A 33 -4.29 4.98 5.70
N LEU A 34 -3.80 4.12 4.80
CA LEU A 34 -4.65 3.56 3.74
C LEU A 34 -5.82 2.75 4.30
N GLY A 35 -5.57 1.93 5.32
CA GLY A 35 -6.59 1.09 5.94
C GLY A 35 -7.67 1.88 6.68
N ALA A 36 -7.35 3.09 7.17
CA ALA A 36 -8.31 3.97 7.82
C ALA A 36 -9.33 4.55 6.82
N GLU A 37 -8.86 5.00 5.65
CA GLU A 37 -9.69 5.78 4.73
C GLU A 37 -10.31 4.94 3.59
N ILE A 38 -9.69 3.82 3.17
CA ILE A 38 -10.14 3.06 1.98
C ILE A 38 -11.58 2.54 2.10
N ALA A 39 -12.07 2.32 3.32
CA ALA A 39 -13.42 1.84 3.56
C ALA A 39 -14.48 2.83 3.07
N ASP A 40 -14.23 4.14 3.16
CA ASP A 40 -15.19 5.16 2.74
C ASP A 40 -15.33 5.24 1.23
N PHE A 41 -14.22 5.11 0.49
CA PHE A 41 -14.27 4.95 -0.97
C PHE A 41 -15.03 3.68 -1.38
N LEU A 42 -14.72 2.54 -0.75
CA LEU A 42 -15.34 1.26 -1.12
C LEU A 42 -16.85 1.21 -0.84
N GLN A 43 -17.32 2.01 0.11
CA GLN A 43 -18.74 2.16 0.43
C GLN A 43 -19.44 3.24 -0.41
N GLY A 44 -18.68 4.02 -1.19
CA GLY A 44 -19.20 5.12 -2.02
C GLY A 44 -19.50 6.39 -1.22
N ASN A 45 -18.94 6.53 -0.01
CA ASN A 45 -19.09 7.73 0.81
C ASN A 45 -18.18 8.88 0.30
N GLU A 46 -17.07 8.52 -0.34
CA GLU A 46 -16.06 9.45 -0.85
C GLU A 46 -15.62 9.10 -2.28
N SER A 47 -15.09 10.11 -2.99
CA SER A 47 -14.40 9.86 -4.26
C SER A 47 -12.99 9.32 -4.01
N ALA A 48 -12.41 8.67 -5.03
CA ALA A 48 -11.03 8.19 -4.95
C ALA A 48 -10.04 9.31 -4.64
N GLU A 49 -10.23 10.49 -5.23
CA GLU A 49 -9.38 11.66 -5.02
C GLU A 49 -9.46 12.17 -3.58
N GLN A 50 -10.66 12.21 -2.99
CA GLN A 50 -10.85 12.64 -1.62
C GLN A 50 -10.20 11.65 -0.65
N THR A 51 -10.51 10.36 -0.78
CA THR A 51 -9.90 9.31 0.05
C THR A 51 -8.36 9.31 -0.07
N LEU A 52 -7.79 9.53 -1.27
CA LEU A 52 -6.34 9.63 -1.43
C LEU A 52 -5.74 10.84 -0.71
N ALA A 53 -6.44 11.98 -0.70
CA ALA A 53 -6.00 13.17 0.04
C ALA A 53 -6.01 12.92 1.56
N ASP A 54 -7.04 12.22 2.06
CA ASP A 54 -7.13 11.86 3.48
C ASP A 54 -6.05 10.84 3.88
N VAL A 55 -5.76 9.85 3.03
CA VAL A 55 -4.63 8.93 3.23
C VAL A 55 -3.31 9.68 3.31
N GLU A 56 -3.07 10.67 2.43
CA GLU A 56 -1.85 11.46 2.44
C GLU A 56 -1.73 12.30 3.72
N ALA A 57 -2.84 12.92 4.16
CA ALA A 57 -2.89 13.70 5.40
C ALA A 57 -2.60 12.82 6.63
N ALA A 58 -3.27 11.67 6.73
CA ALA A 58 -3.09 10.71 7.82
C ALA A 58 -1.67 10.13 7.86
N TYR A 59 -1.13 9.75 6.69
CA TYR A 59 0.25 9.27 6.57
C TYR A 59 1.25 10.36 7.00
N THR A 60 1.09 11.60 6.51
CA THR A 60 1.99 12.70 6.81
C THR A 60 2.01 13.03 8.30
N ALA A 61 0.84 13.05 8.95
CA ALA A 61 0.73 13.27 10.38
C ALA A 61 1.48 12.17 11.15
N ALA A 62 1.16 10.90 10.89
CA ALA A 62 1.75 9.78 11.60
C ALA A 62 3.25 9.58 11.30
N ALA A 63 3.70 9.92 10.10
CA ALA A 63 5.11 9.88 9.73
C ALA A 63 5.93 10.95 10.46
N LYS A 64 5.38 12.17 10.61
CA LYS A 64 5.99 13.22 11.44
C LYS A 64 6.07 12.83 12.92
N GLU A 65 4.98 12.28 13.47
CA GLU A 65 4.96 11.79 14.87
C GLU A 65 6.03 10.72 15.14
N LYS A 66 6.33 9.88 14.14
CA LYS A 66 7.32 8.82 14.22
C LYS A 66 8.73 9.26 13.79
N GLY A 67 8.92 10.52 13.40
CA GLY A 67 10.21 11.07 12.99
C GLY A 67 10.72 10.57 11.62
N PHE A 68 9.82 10.14 10.74
CA PHE A 68 10.15 9.78 9.36
C PHE A 68 10.04 10.95 8.38
N LEU A 69 9.39 12.05 8.79
CA LEU A 69 9.21 13.32 8.06
C LEU A 69 9.50 14.51 8.96
#